data_AF-A0A0C2CZC5-F1
#
_entry.id   AF-A0A0C2CZC5-F1
#
_cell.length_a   1.000
_cell.length_b   1.000
_cell.length_c   1.000
_cell.angle_alpha   90.00
_cell.angle_beta   90.00
_cell.angle_gamma   90.00
#
_symmetry.space_group_name_H-M   'P 1'
#
loop_
_entity.id
_entity.type
_entity.pdbx_description
1 polymer ?
#
loop_
_entity_poly.entity_id
_entity_poly.type
_entity_poly.pdbx_seq_one_letter_code
_entity_poly.pdbx_strand_id
1 'polypeptide(L)'
;MSEEQRQAALTELDALLSLATTGPLDAAACQRVLELSVLVPGRMRRIVNALGQQRDAAAVDVLLALPTGTPGVVEAVFAAIRHGVARERPDRVVYPRMLALEFRSSNARRFPLLLERAVAAFGDDLERIRVEGRLRYRLALIEQDPAAPQLLARVAPLELDIESLHRDLARLRGVRLWLNGWRFDDHSNLPPPSRAPLLRAWFESLRSA
;
A
#
# COMPACT_ATOMS: atom_id res chain seq x y z
N MET A 1 -28.63 16.55 2.36
CA MET A 1 -28.46 15.97 3.72
C MET A 1 -29.05 16.97 4.69
N SER A 2 -29.96 16.54 5.57
CA SER A 2 -30.50 17.43 6.60
C SER A 2 -29.45 17.70 7.69
N GLU A 3 -29.62 18.79 8.43
CA GLU A 3 -28.75 19.14 9.55
C GLU A 3 -28.78 18.05 10.64
N GLU A 4 -29.95 17.46 10.90
CA GLU A 4 -30.13 16.33 11.81
C GLU A 4 -29.33 15.09 11.39
N GLN A 5 -29.33 14.74 10.10
CA GLN A 5 -28.55 13.61 9.58
C GLN A 5 -27.04 13.84 9.76
N ARG A 6 -26.57 15.06 9.54
CA ARG A 6 -25.16 15.42 9.73
C ARG A 6 -24.77 15.34 11.20
N GLN A 7 -25.63 15.82 12.09
CA GLN A 7 -25.38 15.80 13.54
C GLN A 7 -25.35 14.36 14.07
N ALA A 8 -26.27 13.49 13.64
CA ALA A 8 -26.26 12.07 13.99
C ALA A 8 -24.97 11.38 13.52
N ALA A 9 -24.56 11.61 12.27
CA ALA A 9 -23.32 11.07 11.72
C ALA A 9 -22.07 11.55 12.49
N LEU A 10 -22.07 12.81 12.94
CA LEU A 10 -20.98 13.37 13.74
C LEU A 10 -20.89 12.69 15.10
N THR A 11 -22.02 12.53 15.79
CA THR A 11 -22.08 11.85 17.09
C THR A 11 -21.61 10.41 16.99
N GLU A 12 -22.07 9.68 15.97
CA GLU A 12 -21.65 8.30 15.74
C GLU A 12 -20.15 8.20 15.44
N LEU A 13 -19.62 9.09 14.59
CA LEU A 13 -18.19 9.10 14.29
C LEU A 13 -17.36 9.41 15.53
N ASP A 14 -17.74 10.42 16.30
CA ASP A 14 -16.99 10.81 17.50
C ASP A 14 -16.99 9.65 18.54
N ALA A 15 -18.05 8.85 18.62
CA ALA A 15 -18.09 7.63 19.44
C ALA A 15 -17.11 6.56 18.93
N LEU A 16 -17.11 6.25 17.63
CA LEU A 16 -16.16 5.28 17.03
C LEU A 16 -14.71 5.72 17.19
N LEU A 17 -14.42 7.01 17.01
CA LEU A 17 -13.07 7.56 17.21
C LEU A 17 -12.65 7.50 18.68
N SER A 18 -13.59 7.66 19.62
CA SER A 18 -13.30 7.46 21.05
C SER A 18 -12.99 5.99 21.35
N LEU A 19 -13.73 5.05 20.77
CA LEU A 19 -13.45 3.62 20.92
C LEU A 19 -12.04 3.27 20.41
N ALA A 20 -11.66 3.82 19.25
CA ALA A 20 -10.34 3.62 18.65
C ALA A 20 -9.16 4.07 19.54
N THR A 21 -9.39 5.00 20.47
CA THR A 21 -8.36 5.40 21.46
C THR A 21 -8.19 4.41 22.61
N THR A 22 -9.20 3.57 22.86
CA THR A 22 -9.23 2.62 23.97
C THR A 22 -8.91 1.18 23.55
N GLY A 23 -9.08 0.86 22.27
CA GLY A 23 -8.84 -0.48 21.74
C GLY A 23 -8.92 -0.54 20.22
N PRO A 24 -8.61 -1.71 19.64
CA PRO A 24 -8.65 -1.91 18.20
C PRO A 24 -10.09 -1.82 17.66
N LEU A 25 -10.26 -1.11 16.54
CA LEU A 25 -11.49 -1.18 15.75
C LEU A 25 -11.48 -2.44 14.89
N ASP A 26 -12.59 -3.17 14.85
CA ASP A 26 -12.75 -4.26 13.90
C ASP A 26 -13.00 -3.74 12.47
N ALA A 27 -13.04 -4.66 11.50
CA ALA A 27 -13.24 -4.30 10.10
C ALA A 27 -14.59 -3.60 9.83
N ALA A 28 -15.65 -3.95 10.57
CA ALA A 28 -16.97 -3.35 10.39
C ALA A 28 -16.99 -1.90 10.92
N ALA A 29 -16.37 -1.67 12.08
CA ALA A 29 -16.20 -0.34 12.67
C ALA A 29 -15.32 0.54 11.78
N CYS A 30 -14.20 0.01 11.26
CA CYS A 30 -13.36 0.70 10.28
C CYS A 30 -14.16 1.10 9.02
N GLN A 31 -14.93 0.17 8.44
CA GLN A 31 -15.78 0.47 7.28
C GLN A 31 -16.84 1.53 7.61
N ARG A 32 -17.41 1.49 8.81
CA ARG A 32 -18.39 2.49 9.24
C ARG A 32 -17.77 3.88 9.37
N VAL A 33 -16.54 3.98 9.85
CA VAL A 33 -15.77 5.24 9.87
C VAL A 33 -15.60 5.80 8.45
N LEU A 34 -15.33 4.95 7.45
CA LEU A 34 -15.21 5.38 6.05
C LEU A 34 -16.53 5.98 5.53
N GLU A 35 -17.65 5.32 5.76
CA GLU A 35 -18.97 5.79 5.34
C GLU A 35 -19.31 7.15 5.97
N LEU A 36 -19.06 7.30 7.28
CA LEU A 36 -19.30 8.54 8.00
C LEU A 36 -18.37 9.67 7.54
N SER A 37 -17.15 9.36 7.11
CA SER A 37 -16.17 10.36 6.66
C SER A 37 -16.68 11.26 5.52
N VAL A 38 -17.55 10.73 4.66
CA VAL A 38 -18.19 11.45 3.56
C VAL A 38 -19.19 12.49 4.07
N LEU A 39 -19.88 12.19 5.18
CA LEU A 39 -20.91 13.04 5.78
C LEU A 39 -20.32 14.13 6.68
N VAL A 40 -19.13 13.89 7.26
CA VAL A 40 -18.46 14.80 8.20
C VAL A 40 -16.99 15.08 7.82
N PRO A 41 -16.73 15.73 6.67
CA PRO A 41 -15.37 15.95 6.16
C PRO A 41 -14.46 16.76 7.10
N GLY A 42 -15.04 17.59 7.98
CA GLY A 42 -14.30 18.36 8.99
C GLY A 42 -13.58 17.52 10.06
N ARG A 43 -13.76 16.20 10.07
CA ARG A 43 -13.12 15.26 11.00
C ARG A 43 -11.95 14.48 10.40
N MET A 44 -11.59 14.73 9.14
CA MET A 44 -10.62 13.90 8.40
C MET A 44 -9.29 13.70 9.13
N ARG A 45 -8.73 14.77 9.71
CA ARG A 45 -7.49 14.67 10.51
C ARG A 45 -7.61 13.71 11.70
N ARG A 46 -8.75 13.72 12.40
CA ARG A 46 -8.98 12.82 13.55
C ARG A 46 -9.16 11.37 13.08
N ILE A 47 -9.86 11.17 11.95
CA ILE A 47 -10.03 9.85 11.32
C ILE A 47 -8.67 9.25 10.98
N VAL A 48 -7.84 9.99 10.22
CA VAL A 48 -6.51 9.52 9.81
C VAL A 48 -5.62 9.21 11.02
N ASN A 49 -5.63 10.08 12.04
CA ASN A 49 -4.86 9.85 13.26
C ASN A 49 -5.30 8.58 14.00
N ALA A 50 -6.61 8.38 14.18
CA ALA A 50 -7.15 7.22 14.88
C ALA A 50 -6.82 5.92 14.13
N LEU A 51 -7.07 5.88 12.81
CA LEU A 51 -6.80 4.72 11.97
C LEU A 51 -5.29 4.43 11.87
N GLY A 52 -4.45 5.45 11.75
CA GLY A 52 -2.99 5.30 11.71
C GLY A 52 -2.39 4.71 12.99
N GLN A 53 -3.05 4.91 14.14
CA GLN A 53 -2.65 4.29 15.41
C GLN A 53 -3.01 2.81 15.49
N GLN A 54 -4.04 2.36 14.77
CA GLN A 54 -4.50 0.96 14.82
C GLN A 54 -3.44 -0.01 14.27
N ARG A 55 -2.68 0.40 13.24
CA ARG A 55 -1.69 -0.43 12.55
C ARG A 55 -2.27 -1.81 12.18
N ASP A 56 -3.48 -1.79 11.64
CA ASP A 56 -4.27 -2.96 11.30
C ASP A 56 -4.62 -2.95 9.80
N ALA A 57 -4.88 -4.12 9.23
CA ALA A 57 -5.19 -4.29 7.81
C ALA A 57 -6.47 -3.56 7.38
N ALA A 58 -7.54 -3.63 8.18
CA ALA A 58 -8.80 -2.95 7.88
C ALA A 58 -8.65 -1.43 7.98
N ALA A 59 -7.85 -0.94 8.93
CA ALA A 59 -7.53 0.47 9.03
C ALA A 59 -6.76 0.98 7.79
N VAL A 60 -5.82 0.19 7.26
CA VAL A 60 -5.10 0.51 6.00
C VAL A 60 -6.06 0.53 4.81
N ASP A 61 -6.97 -0.45 4.70
CA ASP A 61 -7.97 -0.47 3.62
C ASP A 61 -8.84 0.80 3.63
N VAL A 62 -9.27 1.26 4.82
CA VAL A 62 -10.00 2.52 4.96
C VAL A 62 -9.15 3.73 4.58
N LEU A 63 -7.91 3.83 5.08
CA LEU A 63 -6.99 4.91 4.74
C LEU A 63 -6.77 5.02 3.22
N LEU A 64 -6.69 3.89 2.52
CA LEU A 64 -6.55 3.82 1.06
C LEU A 64 -7.85 4.09 0.29
N ALA A 65 -9.00 4.10 0.97
CA ALA A 65 -10.29 4.48 0.40
C ALA A 65 -10.65 5.97 0.63
N LEU A 66 -9.92 6.67 1.51
CA LEU A 66 -10.11 8.10 1.72
C LEU A 66 -9.77 8.93 0.46
N PRO A 67 -10.33 10.14 0.32
CA PRO A 67 -10.06 11.02 -0.81
C PRO A 67 -8.57 11.25 -1.06
N THR A 68 -8.17 11.28 -2.33
CA THR A 68 -6.80 11.57 -2.75
C THR A 68 -6.32 12.90 -2.17
N GLY A 69 -5.09 12.92 -1.65
CA GLY A 69 -4.49 14.12 -1.04
C GLY A 69 -4.91 14.38 0.41
N THR A 70 -5.64 13.46 1.05
CA THR A 70 -5.94 13.55 2.48
C THR A 70 -4.65 13.59 3.30
N PRO A 71 -4.39 14.66 4.08
CA PRO A 71 -3.16 14.78 4.87
C PRO A 71 -3.00 13.66 5.91
N GLY A 72 -1.79 13.14 6.06
CA GLY A 72 -1.44 12.12 7.06
C GLY A 72 -1.65 10.67 6.59
N VAL A 73 -2.34 10.43 5.47
CA VAL A 73 -2.61 9.06 4.99
C VAL A 73 -1.32 8.35 4.62
N VAL A 74 -0.39 9.03 3.95
CA VAL A 74 0.89 8.42 3.52
C VAL A 74 1.71 8.00 4.74
N GLU A 75 1.77 8.85 5.77
CA GLU A 75 2.49 8.60 7.02
C GLU A 75 1.85 7.45 7.81
N ALA A 76 0.52 7.39 7.86
CA ALA A 76 -0.21 6.30 8.50
C ALA A 76 0.03 4.95 7.81
N VAL A 77 -0.06 4.92 6.47
CA VAL A 77 0.20 3.70 5.67
C VAL A 77 1.68 3.32 5.74
N PHE A 78 2.60 4.28 5.69
CA PHE A 78 4.03 4.06 5.90
C PHE A 78 4.27 3.36 7.25
N ALA A 79 3.68 3.88 8.33
CA ALA A 79 3.84 3.30 9.65
C ALA A 79 3.32 1.86 9.70
N ALA A 80 2.12 1.60 9.15
CA ALA A 80 1.56 0.25 9.09
C ALA A 80 2.46 -0.72 8.31
N ILE A 81 2.91 -0.35 7.11
CA ILE A 81 3.80 -1.18 6.29
C ILE A 81 5.13 -1.44 7.01
N ARG A 82 5.71 -0.43 7.66
CA ARG A 82 6.95 -0.56 8.44
C ARG A 82 6.79 -1.52 9.62
N HIS A 83 5.62 -1.58 10.24
CA HIS A 83 5.27 -2.56 11.29
C HIS A 83 4.98 -3.96 10.72
N GLY A 84 5.11 -4.16 9.41
CA GLY A 84 4.91 -5.45 8.77
C GLY A 84 3.44 -5.83 8.60
N VAL A 85 2.50 -4.89 8.73
CA VAL A 85 1.08 -5.15 8.52
C VAL A 85 0.89 -5.65 7.09
N ALA A 86 0.11 -6.72 6.95
CA ALA A 86 -0.25 -7.31 5.68
C ALA A 86 -1.76 -7.35 5.52
N ARG A 87 -2.22 -7.24 4.27
CA ARG A 87 -3.63 -7.22 3.97
C ARG A 87 -4.25 -8.56 4.33
N GLU A 88 -5.46 -8.51 4.87
CA GLU A 88 -6.28 -9.69 5.08
C GLU A 88 -7.24 -9.87 3.89
N ARG A 89 -7.37 -11.09 3.41
CA ARG A 89 -8.34 -11.45 2.37
C ARG A 89 -9.75 -11.63 2.99
N PRO A 90 -10.82 -11.59 2.17
CA PRO A 90 -12.18 -11.84 2.68
C PRO A 90 -12.36 -13.20 3.36
N ASP A 91 -11.53 -14.19 3.03
CA ASP A 91 -11.49 -15.52 3.66
C ASP A 91 -10.60 -15.57 4.91
N ARG A 92 -10.24 -14.41 5.49
CA ARG A 92 -9.42 -14.27 6.71
C ARG A 92 -7.97 -14.73 6.56
N VAL A 93 -7.52 -15.05 5.34
CA VAL A 93 -6.13 -15.39 5.08
C VAL A 93 -5.31 -14.11 4.93
N VAL A 94 -4.27 -13.97 5.75
CA VAL A 94 -3.33 -12.86 5.67
C VAL A 94 -2.39 -13.09 4.49
N TYR A 95 -2.18 -12.06 3.67
CA TYR A 95 -1.17 -12.13 2.60
C TYR A 95 0.23 -12.31 3.21
N PRO A 96 1.11 -13.13 2.60
CA PRO A 96 2.50 -13.18 3.03
C PRO A 96 3.14 -11.79 2.87
N ARG A 97 4.22 -11.54 3.62
CA ARG A 97 5.02 -10.35 3.37
C ARG A 97 5.56 -10.42 1.95
N MET A 98 5.27 -9.39 1.16
CA MET A 98 5.64 -9.42 -0.25
C MET A 98 5.85 -8.04 -0.83
N LEU A 99 6.70 -8.00 -1.85
CA LEU A 99 6.85 -6.91 -2.79
C LEU A 99 6.67 -7.45 -4.20
N ALA A 100 5.93 -6.75 -5.04
CA ALA A 100 6.02 -6.96 -6.49
C ALA A 100 6.00 -5.64 -7.25
N LEU A 101 6.88 -5.51 -8.23
CA LEU A 101 6.93 -4.38 -9.15
C LEU A 101 6.57 -4.87 -10.54
N GLU A 102 5.40 -4.45 -11.03
CA GLU A 102 4.91 -4.80 -12.37
C GLU A 102 4.90 -3.58 -13.27
N PHE A 103 5.33 -3.75 -14.52
CA PHE A 103 5.26 -2.70 -15.52
C PHE A 103 5.03 -3.28 -16.92
N ARG A 104 4.23 -2.58 -17.72
CA ARG A 104 3.97 -2.96 -19.12
C ARG A 104 5.03 -2.38 -20.06
N SER A 105 5.10 -2.93 -21.27
CA SER A 105 5.82 -2.29 -22.37
C SER A 105 5.36 -0.86 -22.58
N SER A 106 6.29 0.04 -22.86
CA SER A 106 6.01 1.47 -23.08
C SER A 106 6.76 1.99 -24.32
N ASN A 107 6.11 2.88 -25.07
CA ASN A 107 6.72 3.57 -26.21
C ASN A 107 7.58 4.78 -25.78
N ALA A 108 7.71 5.04 -24.47
CA ALA A 108 8.55 6.12 -23.99
C ALA A 108 10.01 5.89 -24.38
N ARG A 109 10.70 6.92 -24.88
CA ARG A 109 12.10 6.83 -25.36
C ARG A 109 13.07 6.21 -24.35
N ARG A 110 12.84 6.43 -23.06
CA ARG A 110 13.67 5.87 -21.97
C ARG A 110 13.37 4.41 -21.62
N PHE A 111 12.24 3.86 -22.08
CA PHE A 111 11.77 2.54 -21.66
C PHE A 111 12.75 1.40 -22.00
N PRO A 112 13.35 1.33 -23.21
CA PRO A 112 14.32 0.29 -23.52
C PRO A 112 15.48 0.24 -22.51
N LEU A 113 16.03 1.40 -22.16
CA LEU A 113 17.10 1.51 -21.15
C LEU A 113 16.65 1.06 -19.76
N LEU A 114 15.40 1.37 -19.36
CA LEU A 114 14.86 0.90 -18.08
C LEU A 114 14.65 -0.61 -18.05
N LEU A 115 14.23 -1.19 -19.17
CA LEU A 115 14.09 -2.64 -19.30
C LEU A 115 15.46 -3.32 -19.28
N GLU A 116 16.46 -2.80 -20.00
CA GLU A 116 17.83 -3.30 -19.96
C GLU A 116 18.40 -3.28 -18.54
N ARG A 117 18.21 -2.17 -17.81
CA ARG A 117 18.60 -2.09 -16.39
C ARG A 117 17.89 -3.11 -15.51
N ALA A 118 16.58 -3.32 -15.73
CA ALA A 118 15.83 -4.33 -15.00
C ALA A 118 16.34 -5.75 -15.30
N VAL A 119 16.59 -6.07 -16.57
CA VAL A 119 17.15 -7.38 -16.98
C VAL A 119 18.54 -7.58 -16.38
N ALA A 120 19.39 -6.55 -16.38
CA ALA A 120 20.72 -6.63 -15.81
C ALA A 120 20.71 -6.80 -14.28
N ALA A 121 19.79 -6.14 -13.57
CA ALA A 121 19.69 -6.20 -12.11
C ALA A 121 19.03 -7.50 -11.61
N PHE A 122 18.00 -7.99 -12.31
CA PHE A 122 17.15 -9.07 -11.80
C PHE A 122 17.27 -10.38 -12.57
N GLY A 123 17.82 -10.39 -13.78
CA GLY A 123 18.04 -11.60 -14.57
C GLY A 123 16.81 -12.50 -14.64
N ASP A 124 16.96 -13.74 -14.17
CA ASP A 124 15.91 -14.77 -14.17
C ASP A 124 14.75 -14.47 -13.20
N ASP A 125 14.96 -13.61 -12.19
CA ASP A 125 13.90 -13.16 -11.28
C ASP A 125 12.94 -12.15 -11.94
N LEU A 126 13.30 -11.60 -13.12
CA LEU A 126 12.42 -10.73 -13.89
C LEU A 126 11.49 -11.56 -14.78
N GLU A 127 10.29 -11.80 -14.28
CA GLU A 127 9.29 -12.56 -15.01
C GLU A 127 8.71 -11.78 -16.20
N ARG A 128 8.36 -12.52 -17.26
CA ARG A 128 7.66 -12.02 -18.45
C ARG A 128 6.28 -12.66 -18.53
N ILE A 129 5.27 -11.96 -18.04
CA ILE A 129 3.90 -12.49 -17.91
C ILE A 129 2.95 -11.82 -18.90
N ARG A 130 1.93 -12.55 -19.35
CA ARG A 130 0.81 -11.98 -20.11
C ARG A 130 -0.39 -11.78 -19.19
N VAL A 131 -0.85 -10.54 -19.07
CA VAL A 131 -2.05 -10.18 -18.31
C VAL A 131 -3.00 -9.47 -19.26
N GLU A 132 -4.21 -9.99 -19.42
CA GLU A 132 -5.22 -9.43 -20.34
C GLU A 132 -4.67 -9.27 -21.78
N GLY A 133 -3.91 -10.26 -22.25
CA GLY A 133 -3.29 -10.24 -23.57
C GLY A 133 -2.08 -9.30 -23.73
N ARG A 134 -1.70 -8.55 -22.70
CA ARG A 134 -0.57 -7.60 -22.73
C ARG A 134 0.65 -8.16 -22.00
N LEU A 135 1.83 -8.00 -22.61
CA LEU A 135 3.10 -8.35 -21.98
C LEU A 135 3.40 -7.38 -20.82
N ARG A 136 3.75 -7.96 -19.68
CA ARG A 136 4.25 -7.26 -18.49
C ARG A 136 5.52 -7.91 -18.02
N TYR A 137 6.34 -7.08 -17.38
CA TYR A 137 7.52 -7.49 -16.66
C TYR A 137 7.20 -7.39 -15.17
N ARG A 138 7.57 -8.41 -14.39
CA ARG A 138 7.30 -8.47 -12.96
C ARG A 138 8.52 -8.94 -12.21
N LEU A 139 8.94 -8.16 -11.22
CA LEU A 139 9.78 -8.62 -10.13
C LEU A 139 8.88 -8.96 -8.95
N ALA A 140 8.99 -10.17 -8.38
CA ALA A 140 8.19 -10.59 -7.23
C ALA A 140 9.10 -11.19 -6.13
N LEU A 141 9.05 -10.59 -4.94
CA LEU A 141 9.77 -11.00 -3.75
C LEU A 141 8.72 -11.32 -2.68
N ILE A 142 8.47 -12.61 -2.48
CA ILE A 142 7.40 -13.13 -1.62
C ILE A 142 8.05 -13.99 -0.54
N GLU A 143 7.62 -13.78 0.70
CA GLU A 143 7.96 -14.66 1.83
C GLU A 143 7.40 -16.06 1.59
N GLN A 144 8.27 -17.07 1.68
CA GLN A 144 7.91 -18.48 1.54
C GLN A 144 7.84 -19.14 2.93
N ASP A 145 6.92 -20.08 3.11
CA ASP A 145 6.79 -20.89 4.33
C ASP A 145 7.67 -22.16 4.20
N PRO A 146 8.56 -22.47 5.17
CA PRO A 146 8.78 -21.77 6.44
C PRO A 146 9.69 -20.54 6.34
N ALA A 147 9.42 -19.58 7.23
CA ALA A 147 10.08 -18.28 7.39
C ALA A 147 11.57 -18.41 7.74
N ALA A 148 12.37 -18.80 6.77
CA ALA A 148 13.81 -18.65 6.84
C ALA A 148 14.18 -17.19 6.54
N PRO A 149 15.35 -16.69 7.02
CA PRO A 149 15.91 -15.35 6.73
C PRO A 149 16.20 -15.07 5.23
N GLN A 150 15.61 -15.86 4.33
CA GLN A 150 15.81 -15.84 2.89
C GLN A 150 15.27 -14.55 2.25
N LEU A 151 14.15 -13.99 2.71
CA LEU A 151 13.60 -12.81 2.04
C LEU A 151 14.51 -11.59 2.21
N LEU A 152 14.96 -11.31 3.44
CA LEU A 152 15.91 -10.21 3.68
C LEU A 152 17.23 -10.45 2.93
N ALA A 153 17.77 -11.67 2.96
CA ALA A 153 19.01 -12.01 2.24
C ALA A 153 18.88 -11.85 0.71
N ARG A 154 17.71 -12.17 0.13
CA ARG A 154 17.41 -11.98 -1.29
C ARG A 154 17.19 -10.50 -1.65
N VAL A 155 16.57 -9.74 -0.75
CA VAL A 155 16.23 -8.32 -0.98
C VAL A 155 17.43 -7.41 -0.80
N ALA A 156 18.26 -7.64 0.23
CA ALA A 156 19.37 -6.76 0.59
C ALA A 156 20.31 -6.40 -0.58
N PRO A 157 20.76 -7.33 -1.45
CA PRO A 157 21.60 -6.97 -2.59
C PRO A 157 20.87 -6.19 -3.69
N LEU A 158 19.53 -6.24 -3.73
CA LEU A 158 18.69 -5.66 -4.78
C LEU A 158 18.05 -4.32 -4.39
N GLU A 159 18.14 -3.91 -3.13
CA GLU A 159 17.38 -2.79 -2.57
C GLU A 159 17.53 -1.49 -3.40
N LEU A 160 18.78 -1.07 -3.66
CA LEU A 160 19.08 0.14 -4.43
C LEU A 160 18.57 0.06 -5.88
N ASP A 161 18.65 -1.11 -6.49
CA ASP A 161 18.16 -1.34 -7.86
C ASP A 161 16.63 -1.27 -7.91
N ILE A 162 15.94 -1.85 -6.93
CA ILE A 162 14.48 -1.78 -6.80
C ILE A 162 14.03 -0.33 -6.58
N GLU A 163 14.67 0.40 -5.67
CA GLU A 163 14.34 1.81 -5.40
C GLU A 163 14.56 2.69 -6.64
N SER A 164 15.72 2.55 -7.30
CA SER A 164 16.01 3.32 -8.50
C SER A 164 15.06 2.96 -9.63
N LEU A 165 14.80 1.68 -9.86
CA LEU A 165 13.91 1.24 -10.93
C LEU A 165 12.49 1.72 -10.67
N HIS A 166 11.97 1.55 -9.45
CA HIS A 166 10.64 2.05 -9.07
C HIS A 166 10.51 3.56 -9.32
N ARG A 167 11.49 4.37 -8.87
CA ARG A 167 11.50 5.82 -9.10
C ARG A 167 11.42 6.19 -10.58
N ASP A 168 12.18 5.50 -11.43
CA ASP A 168 12.22 5.80 -12.87
C ASP A 168 10.96 5.30 -13.60
N LEU A 169 10.45 4.13 -13.22
CA LEU A 169 9.22 3.54 -13.73
C LEU A 169 7.97 4.30 -13.28
N ALA A 170 7.93 4.82 -12.06
CA ALA A 170 6.82 5.58 -11.49
C ALA A 170 6.39 6.80 -12.33
N ARG A 171 7.27 7.26 -13.23
CA ARG A 171 7.01 8.32 -14.20
C ARG A 171 6.35 7.82 -15.50
N LEU A 172 6.08 6.52 -15.63
CA LEU A 172 5.42 5.86 -16.76
C LEU A 172 4.04 5.35 -16.35
N ARG A 173 3.11 5.27 -17.31
CA ARG A 173 1.77 4.71 -17.09
C ARG A 173 1.78 3.19 -17.05
N GLY A 174 0.90 2.61 -16.24
CA GLY A 174 0.70 1.17 -16.16
C GLY A 174 1.73 0.45 -15.30
N VAL A 175 2.35 1.17 -14.36
CA VAL A 175 3.22 0.59 -13.33
C VAL A 175 2.39 0.29 -12.09
N ARG A 176 2.60 -0.89 -11.49
CA ARG A 176 1.93 -1.34 -10.28
C ARG A 176 3.00 -1.73 -9.27
N LEU A 177 2.90 -1.15 -8.07
CA LEU A 177 3.64 -1.61 -6.91
C LEU A 177 2.66 -2.39 -6.04
N TRP A 178 3.06 -3.59 -5.63
CA TRP A 178 2.33 -4.40 -4.66
C TRP A 178 3.17 -4.50 -3.40
N LEU A 179 2.57 -4.20 -2.25
CA LEU A 179 3.20 -4.39 -0.94
C LEU A 179 2.21 -5.10 -0.03
N ASN A 180 2.60 -6.24 0.52
CA ASN A 180 1.82 -7.03 1.49
C ASN A 180 0.33 -7.21 1.12
N GLY A 181 0.01 -7.39 -0.16
CA GLY A 181 -1.36 -7.58 -0.66
C GLY A 181 -2.11 -6.30 -1.09
N TRP A 182 -1.58 -5.10 -0.84
CA TRP A 182 -2.12 -3.84 -1.39
C TRP A 182 -1.50 -3.49 -2.73
N ARG A 183 -2.32 -2.97 -3.64
CA ARG A 183 -1.93 -2.57 -5.00
C ARG A 183 -1.91 -1.05 -5.12
N PHE A 184 -0.78 -0.49 -5.53
CA PHE A 184 -0.57 0.92 -5.83
C PHE A 184 -0.30 1.11 -7.32
N ASP A 185 -1.33 1.49 -8.07
CA ASP A 185 -1.28 1.73 -9.51
C ASP A 185 -1.81 3.13 -9.88
N ASP A 186 -2.02 3.41 -11.17
CA ASP A 186 -2.51 4.70 -11.66
C ASP A 186 -3.88 5.13 -11.08
N HIS A 187 -4.63 4.20 -10.46
CA HIS A 187 -5.94 4.45 -9.84
C HIS A 187 -5.90 4.50 -8.31
N SER A 188 -4.73 4.27 -7.70
CA SER A 188 -4.58 4.38 -6.25
C SER A 188 -4.75 5.83 -5.78
N ASN A 189 -5.34 6.01 -4.60
CA ASN A 189 -5.42 7.32 -3.94
C ASN A 189 -4.03 7.85 -3.50
N LEU A 190 -2.98 7.01 -3.59
CA LEU A 190 -1.60 7.38 -3.36
C LEU A 190 -0.86 7.59 -4.70
N PRO A 191 -0.52 8.86 -5.04
CA PRO A 191 0.14 9.15 -6.30
C PRO A 191 1.57 8.59 -6.31
N PRO A 192 2.22 8.46 -7.48
CA PRO A 192 3.54 7.84 -7.60
C PRO A 192 4.63 8.39 -6.64
N PRO A 193 4.73 9.71 -6.37
CA PRO A 193 5.71 10.24 -5.42
C PRO A 193 5.54 9.69 -3.99
N SER A 194 4.30 9.39 -3.58
CA SER A 194 3.97 8.87 -2.26
C SER A 194 4.31 7.39 -2.08
N ARG A 195 4.66 6.67 -3.16
CA ARG A 195 4.93 5.22 -3.12
C ARG A 195 6.37 4.89 -2.73
N ALA A 196 7.32 5.79 -3.00
CA ALA A 196 8.72 5.58 -2.63
C ALA A 196 8.92 5.48 -1.10
N PRO A 197 8.27 6.32 -0.26
CA PRO A 197 8.26 6.11 1.18
C PRO A 197 7.70 4.74 1.59
N LEU A 198 6.63 4.26 0.95
CA LEU A 198 6.03 2.96 1.29
C LEU A 198 6.95 1.78 0.95
N LEU A 199 7.64 1.87 -0.20
CA LEU A 199 8.68 0.91 -0.57
C LEU A 199 9.78 0.86 0.49
N ARG A 200 10.24 2.03 0.94
CA ARG A 200 11.23 2.14 2.03
C ARG A 200 10.71 1.56 3.35
N ALA A 201 9.46 1.86 3.73
CA ALA A 201 8.84 1.25 4.91
C ALA A 201 8.86 -0.28 4.85
N TRP A 202 8.60 -0.84 3.66
CA TRP A 202 8.65 -2.28 3.47
C TRP A 202 10.05 -2.85 3.70
N PHE A 203 11.11 -2.22 3.17
CA PHE A 203 12.49 -2.62 3.48
C PHE A 203 12.82 -2.50 4.98
N GLU A 204 12.37 -1.43 5.64
CA GLU A 204 12.53 -1.25 7.09
C GLU A 204 11.83 -2.36 7.90
N SER A 205 10.67 -2.85 7.43
CA SER A 205 9.93 -3.95 8.07
C SER A 205 10.71 -5.28 8.05
N LEU A 206 11.53 -5.52 7.02
CA LEU A 206 12.33 -6.74 6.90
C LEU A 206 13.50 -6.80 7.88
N ARG A 207 14.00 -5.63 8.30
CA ARG A 207 15.12 -5.52 9.24
C ARG A 207 14.67 -5.52 10.70
N SER A 208 13.38 -5.30 10.93
CA SER A 208 12.78 -5.16 12.27
C SER A 208 12.07 -6.43 12.74
N ALA A 209 11.98 -7.45 11.88
CA ALA A 209 11.37 -8.75 12.15
C ALA A 209 12.46 -9.76 12.53
#